data_AF-A0A7C0V388-F1
#
_entry.id   AF-A0A7C0V388-F1
#
_cell.length_a   1.000
_cell.length_b   1.000
_cell.length_c   1.000
_cell.angle_alpha   90.00
_cell.angle_beta   90.00
_cell.angle_gamma   90.00
#
_symmetry.space_group_name_H-M   'P 1'
#
loop_
_entity.id
_entity.type
_entity.pdbx_description
1 polymer ?
#
loop_
_entity_poly.entity_id
_entity_poly.type
_entity_poly.pdbx_seq_one_letter_code
_entity_poly.pdbx_strand_id
1 'polypeptide(L)'
;MRKIFLIIFAVVIAGCVHNIEITHFQTGQVLQGEYNEINRMVTVVMPDGEILKGKYSAVSSASFMFDTATSYSGVATATGFGYGISSGGQGKAYALLKSETSSLMMEMIVTYSDWTGHGFGEARTNDGRTYKVQF
;
A
#
# COMPACT_ATOMS: atom_id res chain seq x y z
N MET A 1 13.69 -4.20 45.25
CA MET A 1 13.63 -3.15 44.20
C MET A 1 13.92 -3.77 42.84
N ARG A 2 12.96 -4.49 42.24
CA ARG A 2 13.17 -5.30 41.02
C ARG A 2 11.89 -5.39 40.18
N LYS A 3 11.25 -4.25 39.91
CA LYS A 3 9.99 -4.19 39.12
C LYS A 3 9.86 -2.93 38.24
N ILE A 4 10.93 -2.15 38.04
CA ILE A 4 10.87 -0.87 37.29
C ILE A 4 11.46 -0.99 35.87
N PHE A 5 12.03 -2.14 35.48
CA PHE A 5 12.73 -2.27 34.21
C PHE A 5 11.88 -2.76 33.02
N LEU A 6 10.57 -2.98 33.18
CA LEU A 6 9.74 -3.67 32.19
C LEU A 6 8.73 -2.78 31.44
N ILE A 7 8.73 -1.46 31.69
CA ILE A 7 7.76 -0.54 31.05
C ILE A 7 8.38 0.27 29.89
N ILE A 8 9.71 0.38 29.80
CA ILE A 8 10.38 1.17 28.76
C ILE A 8 10.46 0.44 27.40
N PHE A 9 10.30 -0.89 27.37
CA PHE A 9 10.36 -1.67 26.11
C PHE A 9 9.04 -1.68 25.31
N ALA A 10 7.92 -1.24 25.90
CA ALA A 10 6.61 -1.26 25.24
C ALA A 10 6.31 -0.01 24.40
N VAL A 11 7.02 1.10 24.62
CA VAL A 11 6.75 2.39 23.95
C VAL A 11 7.43 2.49 22.57
N VAL A 12 8.40 1.62 22.27
CA VAL A 12 9.16 1.68 20.99
C VAL A 12 8.45 0.96 19.84
N ILE A 13 7.41 0.17 20.10
CA ILE A 13 6.75 -0.66 19.06
C ILE A 13 5.63 0.11 18.31
N ALA A 14 5.19 1.26 18.83
CA ALA A 14 4.12 2.05 18.21
C ALA A 14 4.61 3.01 17.11
N GLY A 15 5.92 3.15 16.90
CA GLY A 15 6.50 4.13 15.96
C GLY A 15 6.58 3.70 14.50
N CYS A 16 6.07 2.54 14.12
CA CYS A 16 6.25 1.97 12.77
C CYS A 16 4.93 1.53 12.12
N VAL A 17 3.80 2.00 12.63
CA VAL A 17 2.48 1.82 12.02
C VAL A 17 2.01 3.17 11.50
N HIS A 18 1.63 3.22 10.24
CA HIS A 18 1.24 4.42 9.53
C HIS A 18 -0.16 4.22 8.96
N ASN A 19 -0.99 5.25 9.06
CA ASN A 19 -2.33 5.25 8.50
C ASN A 19 -2.30 5.46 6.99
N ILE A 20 -3.23 4.84 6.29
CA ILE A 20 -3.47 5.02 4.86
C ILE A 20 -4.94 5.34 4.67
N GLU A 21 -5.23 6.37 3.88
CA GLU A 21 -6.58 6.66 3.41
C GLU A 21 -6.80 6.05 2.03
N ILE A 22 -7.88 5.27 1.90
CA ILE A 22 -8.23 4.57 0.66
C ILE A 22 -9.62 5.02 0.24
N THR A 23 -9.71 5.87 -0.78
CA THR A 23 -10.96 6.48 -1.22
C THR A 23 -11.52 5.74 -2.44
N HIS A 24 -12.73 5.21 -2.32
CA HIS A 24 -13.46 4.59 -3.41
C HIS A 24 -13.71 5.62 -4.53
N PHE A 25 -13.25 5.31 -5.74
CA PHE A 25 -13.14 6.32 -6.79
C PHE A 25 -14.50 6.81 -7.29
N GLN A 26 -15.48 5.92 -7.38
CA GLN A 26 -16.83 6.24 -7.86
C GLN A 26 -17.72 6.88 -6.80
N THR A 27 -17.62 6.45 -5.53
CA THR A 27 -18.57 6.84 -4.48
C THR A 27 -18.01 7.88 -3.50
N GLY A 28 -16.69 8.08 -3.48
CA GLY A 28 -16.02 8.92 -2.48
C GLY A 28 -15.95 8.30 -1.09
N GLN A 29 -16.39 7.05 -0.90
CA GLN A 29 -16.31 6.37 0.38
C GLN A 29 -14.85 6.18 0.80
N VAL A 30 -14.50 6.63 2.00
CA VAL A 30 -13.15 6.49 2.55
C VAL A 30 -13.08 5.23 3.42
N LEU A 31 -12.11 4.37 3.13
CA LEU A 31 -11.71 3.24 3.95
C LEU A 31 -10.47 3.63 4.76
N GLN A 32 -10.40 3.13 5.98
CA GLN A 32 -9.25 3.26 6.84
C GLN A 32 -8.35 2.03 6.67
N GLY A 33 -7.06 2.28 6.48
CA GLY A 33 -6.04 1.25 6.42
C GLY A 33 -4.82 1.64 7.22
N GLU A 34 -3.96 0.66 7.45
CA GLU A 34 -2.68 0.84 8.13
C GLU A 34 -1.61 0.00 7.44
N TYR A 35 -0.38 0.51 7.38
CA TYR A 35 0.79 -0.30 7.04
C TYR A 35 1.81 -0.30 8.18
N ASN A 36 2.49 -1.43 8.33
CA ASN A 36 3.55 -1.62 9.31
C ASN A 36 4.87 -1.92 8.61
N GLU A 37 5.86 -1.07 8.85
CA GLU A 37 7.17 -1.14 8.17
C GLU A 37 8.02 -2.33 8.63
N ILE A 38 7.87 -2.74 9.90
CA ILE A 38 8.68 -3.81 10.51
C ILE A 38 8.30 -5.16 9.92
N ASN A 39 7.01 -5.47 9.91
CA ASN A 39 6.50 -6.77 9.43
C ASN A 39 6.06 -6.74 7.95
N ARG A 40 6.14 -5.57 7.32
CA ARG A 40 5.72 -5.28 5.95
C ARG A 40 4.27 -5.67 5.67
N MET A 41 3.38 -5.47 6.63
CA MET A 41 1.96 -5.82 6.52
C MET A 41 1.12 -4.57 6.22
N VAL A 42 0.12 -4.73 5.35
CA VAL A 42 -0.95 -3.76 5.13
C VAL A 42 -2.26 -4.40 5.60
N THR A 43 -3.07 -3.61 6.30
CA THR A 43 -4.41 -4.00 6.75
C THR A 43 -5.41 -2.95 6.30
N VAL A 44 -6.55 -3.38 5.76
CA VAL A 44 -7.64 -2.50 5.33
C VAL A 44 -8.96 -3.03 5.89
N VAL A 45 -9.78 -2.13 6.44
CA VAL A 45 -11.13 -2.47 6.92
C VAL A 45 -12.15 -2.04 5.87
N MET A 46 -12.91 -3.00 5.36
CA MET A 46 -13.97 -2.80 4.39
C MET A 46 -15.24 -2.22 5.07
N PRO A 47 -16.18 -1.64 4.31
CA PRO A 47 -17.38 -0.99 4.87
C PRO A 47 -18.30 -1.92 5.68
N ASP A 48 -18.29 -3.21 5.36
CA ASP A 48 -19.03 -4.26 6.05
C ASP A 48 -18.29 -4.81 7.29
N GLY A 49 -17.12 -4.26 7.60
CA GLY A 49 -16.26 -4.71 8.70
C GLY A 49 -15.31 -5.86 8.33
N GLU A 50 -15.34 -6.35 7.09
CA GLU A 50 -14.39 -7.35 6.62
C GLU A 50 -12.96 -6.80 6.63
N ILE A 51 -11.99 -7.62 7.03
CA ILE A 51 -10.59 -7.20 7.16
C ILE A 51 -9.77 -7.87 6.06
N LEU A 52 -9.12 -7.05 5.23
CA LEU A 52 -8.16 -7.51 4.22
C LEU A 52 -6.73 -7.30 4.72
N LYS A 53 -5.90 -8.34 4.64
CA LYS A 53 -4.49 -8.29 5.05
C LYS A 53 -3.55 -8.86 4.00
N GLY A 54 -2.36 -8.30 3.89
CA GLY A 54 -1.33 -8.82 3.00
C GLY A 54 0.02 -8.14 3.21
N LYS A 55 1.08 -8.85 2.83
CA LYS A 55 2.43 -8.27 2.86
C LYS A 55 2.65 -7.37 1.65
N TYR A 56 3.31 -6.23 1.86
CA TYR A 56 3.79 -5.40 0.76
C TYR A 56 5.26 -5.68 0.45
N SER A 57 5.62 -5.45 -0.81
CA SER A 57 7.00 -5.51 -1.28
C SER A 57 7.36 -4.19 -1.93
N ALA A 58 8.41 -3.54 -1.44
CA ALA A 58 9.03 -2.42 -2.12
C ALA A 58 9.77 -2.94 -3.35
N VAL A 59 9.53 -2.33 -4.50
CA VAL A 59 10.17 -2.72 -5.76
C VAL A 59 11.02 -1.57 -6.26
N SER A 60 12.33 -1.78 -6.27
CA SER A 60 13.25 -0.85 -6.90
C SER A 60 13.21 -1.05 -8.41
N SER A 61 13.12 0.04 -9.17
CA SER A 61 13.31 0.10 -10.63
C SER A 61 12.29 -0.54 -11.59
N ALA A 62 11.16 -1.09 -11.11
CA ALA A 62 10.15 -1.66 -12.01
C ALA A 62 8.86 -0.83 -12.08
N SER A 63 8.36 -0.64 -13.30
CA SER A 63 7.07 0.02 -13.58
C SER A 63 5.97 -1.04 -13.59
N PHE A 64 5.10 -1.03 -12.58
CA PHE A 64 3.88 -1.82 -12.58
C PHE A 64 2.68 -0.88 -12.65
N MET A 65 1.75 -1.21 -13.52
CA MET A 65 0.46 -0.54 -13.64
C MET A 65 -0.61 -1.63 -13.62
N PHE A 66 -1.79 -1.30 -13.08
CA PHE A 66 -2.97 -2.12 -13.27
C PHE A 66 -3.16 -2.35 -14.79
N ASP A 67 -3.37 -3.59 -15.20
CA ASP A 67 -3.51 -4.00 -16.62
C ASP A 67 -2.28 -3.88 -17.53
N THR A 68 -1.10 -3.46 -17.03
CA THR A 68 0.13 -3.43 -17.84
C THR A 68 1.35 -3.91 -17.04
N ALA A 69 1.70 -5.18 -17.24
CA ALA A 69 3.00 -5.72 -16.86
C ALA A 69 4.03 -5.36 -17.93
N THR A 70 4.47 -4.11 -17.99
CA THR A 70 5.63 -3.72 -18.82
C THR A 70 6.89 -3.68 -17.96
N SER A 71 7.66 -4.77 -17.99
CA SER A 71 9.04 -4.77 -17.51
C SER A 71 9.93 -4.15 -18.58
N TYR A 72 10.64 -3.08 -18.24
CA TYR A 72 11.60 -2.46 -19.14
C TYR A 72 12.97 -3.12 -18.97
N SER A 73 13.39 -3.90 -19.98
CA SER A 73 14.79 -4.17 -20.27
C SER A 73 15.09 -3.47 -21.60
N GLY A 74 16.02 -2.50 -21.55
CA GLY A 74 16.67 -1.83 -22.68
C GLY A 74 15.95 -1.79 -24.03
N VAL A 75 15.66 -0.56 -24.47
CA VAL A 75 15.36 -0.12 -25.85
C VAL A 75 13.87 -0.21 -26.27
N ALA A 76 13.22 0.95 -26.22
CA ALA A 76 11.90 1.32 -26.78
C ALA A 76 10.63 0.69 -26.16
N THR A 77 10.09 1.39 -25.15
CA THR A 77 8.70 1.39 -24.61
C THR A 77 7.73 2.39 -25.25
N ALA A 78 6.79 2.03 -26.14
CA ALA A 78 5.62 2.87 -26.39
C ALA A 78 4.55 2.54 -25.34
N THR A 79 4.21 3.50 -24.46
CA THR A 79 3.18 3.32 -23.43
C THR A 79 2.22 4.50 -23.41
N GLY A 80 0.91 4.17 -23.40
CA GLY A 80 -0.20 5.13 -23.35
C GLY A 80 -0.31 5.84 -21.99
N PHE A 81 -1.12 6.89 -21.97
CA PHE A 81 -1.28 7.85 -20.88
C PHE A 81 -1.22 7.25 -19.47
N GLY A 82 -0.13 7.55 -18.77
CA GLY A 82 0.05 7.42 -17.33
C GLY A 82 1.23 8.29 -16.92
N TYR A 83 1.04 9.20 -15.94
CA TYR A 83 2.08 10.12 -15.48
C TYR A 83 3.24 9.34 -14.82
N GLY A 84 4.21 8.92 -15.62
CA GLY A 84 5.49 8.37 -15.15
C GLY A 84 6.41 9.51 -14.73
N ILE A 85 6.31 9.95 -13.48
CA ILE A 85 7.33 10.84 -12.90
C ILE A 85 8.44 9.94 -12.36
N SER A 86 9.52 9.78 -13.10
CA SER A 86 10.78 9.24 -12.58
C SER A 86 11.66 10.41 -12.13
N SER A 87 11.58 10.77 -10.85
CA SER A 87 12.57 11.64 -10.20
C SER A 87 13.22 10.85 -9.07
N GLY A 88 14.55 10.84 -8.99
CA GLY A 88 15.29 10.13 -7.94
C GLY A 88 14.75 10.45 -6.54
N GLY A 89 14.58 9.42 -5.71
CA GLY A 89 14.01 9.55 -4.36
C GLY A 89 12.54 9.10 -4.21
N GLN A 90 12.02 8.34 -5.16
CA GLN A 90 10.69 7.72 -5.11
C GLN A 90 10.78 6.19 -5.17
N GLY A 91 10.12 5.53 -4.22
CA GLY A 91 9.91 4.08 -4.18
C GLY A 91 8.54 3.68 -4.72
N LYS A 92 8.40 2.42 -5.12
CA LYS A 92 7.11 1.80 -5.45
C LYS A 92 6.88 0.60 -4.55
N ALA A 93 5.63 0.34 -4.17
CA ALA A 93 5.27 -0.86 -3.43
C ALA A 93 4.03 -1.53 -4.02
N TYR A 94 4.03 -2.86 -3.94
CA TYR A 94 2.94 -3.74 -4.33
C TYR A 94 2.46 -4.54 -3.13
N ALA A 95 1.14 -4.66 -2.96
CA ALA A 95 0.53 -5.55 -1.98
C ALA A 95 -0.68 -6.27 -2.57
N LEU A 96 -0.86 -7.54 -2.18
CA LEU A 96 -2.05 -8.32 -2.45
C LEU A 96 -2.69 -8.71 -1.12
N LEU A 97 -3.80 -8.05 -0.79
CA LEU A 97 -4.54 -8.23 0.44
C LEU A 97 -5.65 -9.26 0.24
N LYS A 98 -5.84 -10.13 1.23
CA LYS A 98 -6.84 -11.19 1.21
C LYS A 98 -7.74 -11.06 2.41
N SER A 99 -9.02 -11.34 2.22
CA SER A 99 -9.94 -11.51 3.32
C SER A 99 -9.60 -12.77 4.12
N GLU A 100 -9.83 -12.72 5.43
CA GLU A 100 -9.82 -13.88 6.32
C GLU A 100 -11.16 -14.65 6.30
N THR A 101 -12.23 -14.03 5.78
CA THR A 101 -13.61 -14.51 5.89
C THR A 101 -14.32 -14.76 4.56
N SER A 102 -13.80 -14.25 3.45
CA SER A 102 -14.40 -14.42 2.12
C SER A 102 -13.34 -14.59 1.01
N SER A 103 -13.82 -14.68 -0.22
CA SER A 103 -12.99 -14.69 -1.43
C SER A 103 -12.59 -13.28 -1.89
N LEU A 104 -12.98 -12.22 -1.17
CA LEU A 104 -12.60 -10.85 -1.50
C LEU A 104 -11.08 -10.66 -1.39
N MET A 105 -10.51 -10.06 -2.42
CA MET A 105 -9.10 -9.71 -2.49
C MET A 105 -8.95 -8.28 -2.97
N MET A 106 -7.90 -7.59 -2.53
CA MET A 106 -7.54 -6.25 -2.96
C MET A 106 -6.08 -6.21 -3.39
N GLU A 107 -5.84 -5.82 -4.63
CA GLU A 107 -4.52 -5.51 -5.16
C GLU A 107 -4.24 -4.02 -4.98
N MET A 108 -3.05 -3.66 -4.52
CA MET A 108 -2.66 -2.28 -4.23
C MET A 108 -1.27 -1.98 -4.82
N ILE A 109 -1.17 -0.86 -5.52
CA ILE A 109 0.07 -0.34 -6.09
C ILE A 109 0.22 1.11 -5.64
N VAL A 110 1.31 1.43 -4.96
CA VAL A 110 1.61 2.77 -4.47
C VAL A 110 2.98 3.24 -4.92
N THR A 111 3.11 4.55 -5.12
CA THR A 111 4.38 5.25 -5.28
C THR A 111 4.54 6.17 -4.08
N TYR A 112 5.70 6.14 -3.44
CA TYR A 112 5.98 6.92 -2.24
C TYR A 112 7.32 7.63 -2.36
N SER A 113 7.49 8.71 -1.60
CA SER A 113 8.74 9.44 -1.51
C SER A 113 9.54 8.92 -0.33
N ASP A 114 10.77 8.47 -0.57
CA ASP A 114 11.70 8.04 0.48
C ASP A 114 12.08 9.20 1.43
N TRP A 115 11.85 10.45 1.00
CA TRP A 115 12.21 11.67 1.73
C TRP A 115 11.13 12.16 2.68
N THR A 116 9.86 12.00 2.29
CA THR A 116 8.72 12.58 3.01
C THR A 116 7.84 11.53 3.68
N GLY A 117 8.00 10.25 3.33
CA GLY A 117 7.11 9.17 3.81
C GLY A 117 5.72 9.20 3.18
N HIS A 118 5.39 10.25 2.42
CA HIS A 118 4.11 10.39 1.74
C HIS A 118 4.10 9.62 0.42
N GLY A 119 2.91 9.15 0.04
CA GLY A 119 2.70 8.39 -1.17
C GLY A 119 1.27 8.47 -1.68
N PHE A 120 1.11 8.06 -2.93
CA PHE A 120 -0.18 7.92 -3.57
C PHE A 120 -0.21 6.69 -4.45
N GLY A 121 -1.41 6.20 -4.74
CA GLY A 121 -1.56 5.02 -5.56
C GLY A 121 -2.99 4.66 -5.87
N GLU A 122 -3.16 3.41 -6.25
CA GLU A 122 -4.43 2.82 -6.63
C GLU A 122 -4.57 1.45 -5.98
N ALA A 123 -5.81 1.09 -5.66
CA ALA A 123 -6.16 -0.26 -5.26
C ALA A 123 -7.40 -0.73 -6.02
N ARG A 124 -7.47 -2.04 -6.28
CA ARG A 124 -8.58 -2.67 -6.97
C ARG A 124 -8.95 -3.97 -6.28
N THR A 125 -10.24 -4.21 -6.07
CA THR A 125 -10.73 -5.49 -5.59
C THR A 125 -11.07 -6.44 -6.74
N ASN A 126 -11.04 -7.75 -6.47
CA ASN A 126 -11.40 -8.78 -7.46
C ASN A 126 -12.88 -8.75 -7.87
N ASP A 127 -13.73 -8.02 -7.14
CA ASP A 127 -15.14 -7.74 -7.52
C ASP A 127 -15.30 -6.45 -8.35
N GLY A 128 -14.20 -5.77 -8.71
CA GLY A 128 -14.20 -4.65 -9.65
C GLY A 128 -14.26 -3.25 -9.03
N ARG A 129 -14.31 -3.10 -7.70
CA ARG A 129 -14.24 -1.77 -7.05
C ARG A 129 -12.83 -1.21 -7.18
N THR A 130 -12.73 0.10 -7.42
CA THR A 130 -11.45 0.80 -7.56
C THR A 130 -11.33 1.95 -6.57
N TYR A 131 -10.12 2.15 -6.08
CA TYR A 131 -9.82 3.08 -5.00
C TYR A 131 -8.55 3.88 -5.30
N LYS A 132 -8.50 5.11 -4.81
CA LYS A 132 -7.30 5.95 -4.75
C LYS A 132 -6.70 5.87 -3.35
N VAL A 133 -5.39 5.76 -3.28
CA VAL A 133 -4.65 5.59 -2.03
C VAL A 133 -3.81 6.83 -1.76
N GLN A 134 -3.80 7.33 -0.52
CA GLN A 134 -2.98 8.45 -0.08
C GLN A 134 -2.47 8.21 1.36
N PHE A 135 -1.22 8.60 1.62
CA PHE A 135 -0.57 8.58 2.94
C PHE A 135 0.58 9.57 2.98
#